data_AF-A0A2E1X910-F1
#
_entry.id   AF-A0A2E1X910-F1
#
_cell.length_a   1.000
_cell.length_b   1.000
_cell.length_c   1.000
_cell.angle_alpha   90.00
_cell.angle_beta   90.00
_cell.angle_gamma   90.00
#
_symmetry.space_group_name_H-M   'P 1'
#
loop_
_entity.id
_entity.type
_entity.pdbx_description
1 polymer ?
#
loop_
_entity_poly.entity_id
_entity_poly.type
_entity_poly.pdbx_seq_one_letter_code
_entity_poly.pdbx_strand_id
1 'polypeptide(L)'
;MNIPVRRRPLGFVAIGLITALLLFLGFELLDRYRKGNQRLIVEIQESLGASSLLQCMENISARRDPAYFPLLNRFPLIEYLNSNPPTLTPQQEVEGVPFQVFIDRYQAIWALTHESEARKAPTVQQFSFGADHLVLLNPEFEGMNMLLIPTSIVPLPLEERVKWAARSLECIEGYLGGGLLIDEITRIALISHWIEKCRFLLSHRISPAHLRQLLDALDGVEPPVEAFRRAMRMTYAHSMELLQAFRNGSQGGSTPIYREPALNYVLSHLKTRIIDIDQPVEPMDPPWYATSPGGPIFLRGQSDDFINDTLALSHELEDGIEFFRQAVEYQIARLEAGDQAIAPQGITVKSAPSGQIHLISNRKPVMDRPTLPGLFEPYHFPK
;
A
#
# COMPACT_ATOMS: atom_id res chain seq x y z
N MET A 1 82.38 26.22 8.52
CA MET A 1 81.49 25.68 7.47
C MET A 1 80.49 24.77 8.18
N ASN A 2 79.26 25.24 8.42
CA ASN A 2 78.23 24.46 9.14
C ASN A 2 77.46 23.60 8.14
N ILE A 3 77.54 22.28 8.27
CA ILE A 3 76.70 21.33 7.54
C ILE A 3 75.46 21.07 8.41
N PRO A 4 74.23 21.23 7.89
CA PRO A 4 73.03 20.99 8.69
C PRO A 4 72.84 19.49 8.89
N VAL A 5 72.75 19.05 10.14
CA VAL A 5 72.35 17.69 10.49
C VAL A 5 70.87 17.51 10.15
N ARG A 6 70.60 16.83 9.03
CA ARG A 6 69.24 16.47 8.58
C ARG A 6 68.67 15.34 9.46
N ARG A 7 68.19 15.65 10.67
CA ARG A 7 67.45 14.68 11.50
C ARG A 7 66.03 14.47 10.97
N ARG A 8 65.78 13.62 9.96
CA ARG A 8 64.42 13.12 9.62
C ARG A 8 64.36 11.75 8.88
N PRO A 9 64.81 10.62 9.44
CA PRO A 9 64.36 9.30 8.96
C PRO A 9 63.34 8.63 9.91
N LEU A 10 63.51 8.77 11.23
CA LEU A 10 62.64 8.15 12.24
C LEU A 10 61.18 8.62 12.19
N GLY A 11 60.96 9.91 11.93
CA GLY A 11 59.60 10.46 11.81
C GLY A 11 58.84 9.92 10.60
N PHE A 12 59.51 9.72 9.46
CA PHE A 12 58.88 9.14 8.26
C PHE A 12 58.62 7.65 8.42
N VAL A 13 59.51 6.91 9.08
CA VAL A 13 59.30 5.50 9.41
C VAL A 13 58.13 5.34 10.39
N ALA A 14 58.04 6.20 11.42
CA ALA A 14 56.93 6.19 12.37
C ALA A 14 55.58 6.53 11.68
N ILE A 15 55.55 7.54 10.81
CA ILE A 15 54.37 7.86 10.01
C ILE A 15 53.99 6.67 9.11
N GLY A 16 54.97 6.06 8.42
CA GLY A 16 54.73 4.90 7.57
C GLY A 16 54.15 3.70 8.33
N LEU A 17 54.67 3.41 9.52
CA LEU A 17 54.15 2.34 10.39
C LEU A 17 52.75 2.64 10.90
N ILE A 18 52.49 3.88 11.33
CA ILE A 18 51.15 4.31 11.76
C ILE A 18 50.16 4.23 10.60
N THR A 19 50.54 4.70 9.41
CA THR A 19 49.70 4.59 8.21
C THR A 19 49.42 3.13 7.85
N ALA A 20 50.44 2.25 7.87
CA ALA A 20 50.25 0.83 7.60
C ALA A 20 49.33 0.17 8.64
N LEU A 21 49.48 0.52 9.92
CA LEU A 21 48.60 0.03 11.00
C LEU A 21 47.16 0.52 10.81
N LEU A 22 46.96 1.79 10.48
CA LEU A 22 45.63 2.36 10.22
C LEU A 22 44.97 1.72 8.99
N LEU A 23 45.74 1.47 7.92
CA LEU A 23 45.25 0.75 6.74
C LEU A 23 44.85 -0.68 7.10
N PHE A 24 45.70 -1.39 7.85
CA PHE A 24 45.41 -2.75 8.31
C PHE A 24 44.13 -2.81 9.14
N LEU A 25 43.98 -1.92 10.13
CA LEU A 25 42.77 -1.80 10.94
C LEU A 25 41.54 -1.45 10.08
N GLY A 26 41.71 -0.58 9.08
CA GLY A 26 40.66 -0.26 8.12
C GLY A 26 40.21 -1.46 7.29
N PHE A 27 41.14 -2.29 6.82
CA PHE A 27 40.83 -3.52 6.10
C PHE A 27 40.12 -4.56 6.98
N GLU A 28 40.59 -4.76 8.21
CA GLU A 28 39.94 -5.63 9.20
C GLU A 28 38.51 -5.18 9.52
N LEU A 29 38.30 -3.87 9.68
CA LEU A 29 36.97 -3.29 9.91
C LEU A 29 36.04 -3.55 8.71
N LEU A 30 36.53 -3.33 7.49
CA LEU A 30 35.77 -3.61 6.26
C LEU A 30 35.39 -5.09 6.14
N ASP A 31 36.31 -6.01 6.45
CA ASP A 31 36.03 -7.45 6.41
C ASP A 31 34.98 -7.85 7.45
N ARG A 32 35.03 -7.28 8.66
CA ARG A 32 33.99 -7.48 9.67
C ARG A 32 32.61 -7.02 9.19
N TYR A 33 32.52 -5.83 8.60
CA TYR A 33 31.24 -5.36 8.05
C TYR A 33 30.73 -6.22 6.91
N ARG A 34 31.60 -6.67 5.99
CA ARG A 34 31.21 -7.57 4.90
C ARG A 34 30.62 -8.88 5.40
N LYS A 35 31.29 -9.52 6.37
CA LYS A 35 30.80 -10.74 7.02
C LYS A 35 29.50 -10.49 7.77
N GLY A 36 29.39 -9.37 8.48
CA GLY A 36 28.16 -8.95 9.16
C GLY A 36 27.00 -8.75 8.20
N ASN A 37 27.23 -8.03 7.09
CA ASN A 37 26.24 -7.77 6.05
C ASN A 37 25.75 -9.06 5.39
N GLN A 38 26.65 -10.02 5.13
CA GLN A 38 26.25 -11.34 4.61
C GLN A 38 25.35 -12.10 5.59
N ARG A 39 25.66 -12.09 6.89
CA ARG A 39 24.81 -12.73 7.90
C ARG A 39 23.44 -12.05 7.98
N LEU A 40 23.41 -10.72 8.06
CA LEU A 40 22.15 -9.96 8.09
C LEU A 40 21.29 -10.23 6.86
N ILE A 41 21.90 -10.35 5.67
CA ILE A 41 21.16 -10.69 4.45
C ILE A 41 20.45 -12.04 4.60
N VAL A 42 21.16 -13.06 5.07
CA VAL A 42 20.59 -14.41 5.29
C VAL A 42 19.48 -14.36 6.33
N GLU A 43 19.72 -13.70 7.47
CA GLU A 43 18.73 -13.55 8.54
C GLU A 43 17.47 -12.81 8.05
N ILE A 44 17.61 -11.79 7.21
CA ILE A 44 16.47 -11.08 6.60
C ILE A 44 15.71 -11.99 5.64
N GLN A 45 16.40 -12.75 4.80
CA GLN A 45 15.78 -13.71 3.88
C GLN A 45 15.03 -14.81 4.65
N GLU A 46 15.58 -15.28 5.76
CA GLU A 46 14.93 -16.23 6.67
C GLU A 46 13.67 -15.62 7.29
N SER A 47 13.74 -14.38 7.82
CA SER A 47 12.58 -13.67 8.39
C SER A 47 11.47 -13.39 7.36
N LEU A 48 11.83 -13.09 6.11
CA LEU A 48 10.87 -12.95 5.02
C LEU A 48 10.32 -14.29 4.52
N GLY A 49 11.01 -15.40 4.83
CA GLY A 49 10.74 -16.72 4.26
C GLY A 49 11.02 -16.79 2.75
N ALA A 50 11.83 -15.88 2.22
CA ALA A 50 12.08 -15.74 0.79
C ALA A 50 13.49 -15.21 0.52
N SER A 51 14.16 -15.81 -0.48
CA SER A 51 15.50 -15.42 -0.95
C SER A 51 15.46 -14.34 -2.03
N SER A 52 14.32 -14.15 -2.69
CA SER A 52 14.08 -13.17 -3.75
C SER A 52 12.68 -12.56 -3.64
N LEU A 53 12.45 -11.45 -4.33
CA LEU A 53 11.13 -10.83 -4.48
C LEU A 53 10.15 -11.83 -5.12
N LEU A 54 10.56 -12.50 -6.20
CA LEU A 54 9.73 -13.49 -6.89
C LEU A 54 9.28 -14.61 -5.93
N GLN A 55 10.20 -15.15 -5.12
CA GLN A 55 9.85 -16.18 -4.16
C GLN A 55 8.92 -15.64 -3.06
N CYS A 56 9.11 -14.40 -2.62
CA CYS A 56 8.21 -13.73 -1.66
C CYS A 56 6.79 -13.66 -2.22
N MET A 57 6.64 -13.33 -3.50
CA MET A 57 5.35 -13.26 -4.19
C MET A 57 4.67 -14.60 -4.35
N GLU A 58 5.41 -15.61 -4.76
CA GLU A 58 4.89 -16.97 -4.88
C GLU A 58 4.39 -17.45 -3.51
N ASN A 59 5.16 -17.22 -2.45
CA ASN A 59 4.78 -17.56 -1.08
C ASN A 59 3.52 -16.80 -0.63
N ILE A 60 3.44 -15.50 -0.89
CA ILE A 60 2.27 -14.68 -0.57
C ILE A 60 1.05 -15.17 -1.34
N SER A 61 1.18 -15.39 -2.64
CA SER A 61 0.09 -15.86 -3.51
C SER A 61 -0.41 -17.25 -3.11
N ALA A 62 0.49 -18.11 -2.63
CA ALA A 62 0.18 -19.46 -2.16
C ALA A 62 -0.48 -19.49 -0.78
N ARG A 63 -0.17 -18.52 0.10
CA ARG A 63 -0.70 -18.44 1.47
C ARG A 63 -1.93 -17.54 1.60
N ARG A 64 -2.21 -16.68 0.61
CA ARG A 64 -3.36 -15.78 0.62
C ARG A 64 -4.67 -16.59 0.55
N ASP A 65 -5.59 -16.25 1.44
CA ASP A 65 -6.91 -16.87 1.52
C ASP A 65 -7.58 -16.83 0.13
N PRO A 66 -8.06 -17.98 -0.39
CA PRO A 66 -8.80 -18.01 -1.65
C PRO A 66 -10.14 -17.27 -1.63
N ALA A 67 -10.69 -16.94 -0.46
CA ALA A 67 -11.91 -16.14 -0.33
C ALA A 67 -11.72 -14.68 -0.77
N TYR A 68 -10.50 -14.14 -0.66
CA TYR A 68 -10.22 -12.78 -1.09
C TYR A 68 -10.06 -12.69 -2.61
N PHE A 69 -10.42 -11.55 -3.19
CA PHE A 69 -10.35 -11.32 -4.64
C PHE A 69 -8.98 -11.69 -5.20
N PRO A 70 -8.91 -12.47 -6.30
CA PRO A 70 -7.66 -13.01 -6.81
C PRO A 70 -6.65 -11.91 -7.19
N LEU A 71 -5.37 -12.19 -6.98
CA LEU A 71 -4.29 -11.36 -7.53
C LEU A 71 -4.21 -11.60 -9.04
N LEU A 72 -4.29 -10.53 -9.83
CA LEU A 72 -4.36 -10.65 -11.28
C LEU A 72 -3.08 -10.19 -11.97
N ASN A 73 -2.89 -10.74 -13.16
CA ASN A 73 -1.93 -10.20 -14.09
C ASN A 73 -2.37 -8.80 -14.54
N ARG A 74 -1.58 -7.79 -14.19
CA ARG A 74 -1.87 -6.38 -14.48
C ARG A 74 -1.60 -5.98 -15.95
N PHE A 75 -0.90 -6.81 -16.75
CA PHE A 75 -0.51 -6.46 -18.12
C PHE A 75 -1.65 -6.08 -19.05
N PRO A 76 -2.72 -6.90 -19.18
CA PRO A 76 -3.79 -6.60 -20.13
C PRO A 76 -4.45 -5.26 -19.80
N LEU A 77 -4.61 -4.94 -18.52
CA LEU A 77 -5.14 -3.64 -18.09
C LEU A 77 -4.18 -2.50 -18.42
N ILE A 78 -2.89 -2.65 -18.12
CA ILE A 78 -1.88 -1.62 -18.43
C ILE A 78 -1.81 -1.35 -19.94
N GLU A 79 -1.77 -2.40 -20.76
CA GLU A 79 -1.77 -2.29 -22.23
C GLU A 79 -3.04 -1.60 -22.73
N TYR A 80 -4.20 -1.96 -22.17
CA TYR A 80 -5.47 -1.31 -22.48
C TYR A 80 -5.44 0.18 -22.15
N LEU A 81 -5.00 0.56 -20.94
CA LEU A 81 -4.98 1.95 -20.49
C LEU A 81 -3.98 2.82 -21.25
N ASN A 82 -2.81 2.25 -21.60
CA ASN A 82 -1.84 2.95 -22.46
C ASN A 82 -2.39 3.16 -23.88
N SER A 83 -3.17 2.20 -24.38
CA SER A 83 -3.79 2.29 -25.71
C SER A 83 -5.06 3.16 -25.72
N ASN A 84 -5.67 3.37 -24.55
CA ASN A 84 -6.91 4.12 -24.35
C ASN A 84 -6.71 5.10 -23.18
N PRO A 85 -5.97 6.21 -23.37
CA PRO A 85 -5.69 7.16 -22.30
C PRO A 85 -6.99 7.74 -21.70
N PRO A 86 -6.94 8.27 -20.46
CA PRO A 86 -8.11 8.77 -19.75
C PRO A 86 -8.89 9.76 -20.60
N THR A 87 -10.21 9.60 -20.64
CA THR A 87 -11.11 10.48 -21.41
C THR A 87 -11.39 11.81 -20.69
N LEU A 88 -10.99 11.93 -19.42
CA LEU A 88 -11.23 13.08 -18.56
C LEU A 88 -9.94 13.55 -17.92
N THR A 89 -9.58 14.81 -18.14
CA THR A 89 -8.84 15.56 -17.12
C THR A 89 -9.86 16.19 -16.17
N PRO A 90 -9.59 16.32 -14.87
CA PRO A 90 -10.51 16.91 -13.90
C PRO A 90 -11.02 18.33 -14.25
N GLN A 91 -10.39 19.00 -15.22
CA GLN A 91 -10.75 20.34 -15.70
C GLN A 91 -11.59 20.38 -16.99
N GLN A 92 -11.86 19.25 -17.65
CA GLN A 92 -12.70 19.26 -18.86
C GLN A 92 -14.16 19.02 -18.49
N GLU A 93 -14.95 20.09 -18.52
CA GLU A 93 -16.41 20.01 -18.51
C GLU A 93 -16.88 19.08 -19.63
N VAL A 94 -17.70 18.11 -19.25
CA VAL A 94 -18.25 17.05 -20.10
C VAL A 94 -19.37 17.62 -20.98
N GLU A 95 -19.06 18.59 -21.84
CA GLU A 95 -19.97 18.96 -22.91
C GLU A 95 -19.78 18.00 -24.09
N GLY A 96 -20.64 16.98 -24.16
CA GLY A 96 -20.86 16.20 -25.39
C GLY A 96 -20.29 14.78 -25.47
N VAL A 97 -19.64 14.25 -24.42
CA VAL A 97 -19.28 12.81 -24.39
C VAL A 97 -20.49 11.99 -23.97
N PRO A 98 -20.99 11.04 -24.78
CA PRO A 98 -22.12 10.19 -24.40
C PRO A 98 -21.78 9.36 -23.16
N PHE A 99 -22.67 9.33 -22.16
CA PHE A 99 -22.43 8.61 -20.91
C PHE A 99 -22.11 7.11 -21.13
N GLN A 100 -22.62 6.52 -22.21
CA GLN A 100 -22.36 5.13 -22.61
C GLN A 100 -20.87 4.86 -22.84
N VAL A 101 -20.11 5.84 -23.34
CA VAL A 101 -18.65 5.70 -23.56
C VAL A 101 -17.92 5.48 -22.23
N PHE A 102 -18.37 6.11 -21.14
CA PHE A 102 -17.82 5.89 -19.80
C PHE A 102 -18.14 4.49 -19.29
N ILE A 103 -19.40 4.07 -19.43
CA ILE A 103 -19.84 2.73 -19.03
C ILE A 103 -19.06 1.65 -19.79
N ASP A 104 -18.91 1.78 -21.10
CA ASP A 104 -18.18 0.83 -21.93
C ASP A 104 -16.69 0.76 -21.53
N ARG A 105 -16.05 1.91 -21.26
CA ARG A 105 -14.67 1.97 -20.75
C ARG A 105 -14.53 1.26 -19.42
N TYR A 106 -15.35 1.61 -18.44
CA TYR A 106 -15.25 1.03 -17.10
C TYR A 106 -15.65 -0.44 -17.08
N GLN A 107 -16.49 -0.87 -18.01
CA GLN A 107 -16.85 -2.27 -18.18
C GLN A 107 -15.71 -3.07 -18.80
N ALA A 108 -14.96 -2.48 -19.75
CA ALA A 108 -13.72 -3.06 -20.26
C ALA A 108 -12.65 -3.16 -19.17
N ILE A 109 -12.48 -2.11 -18.35
CA ILE A 109 -11.56 -2.14 -17.20
C ILE A 109 -11.95 -3.24 -16.21
N TRP A 110 -13.24 -3.33 -15.85
CA TRP A 110 -13.73 -4.38 -14.96
C TRP A 110 -13.56 -5.79 -15.53
N ALA A 111 -13.80 -5.98 -16.83
CA ALA A 111 -13.56 -7.26 -17.48
C ALA A 111 -12.07 -7.65 -17.42
N LEU A 112 -11.16 -6.71 -17.69
CA LEU A 112 -9.72 -6.95 -17.62
C LEU A 112 -9.23 -7.23 -16.19
N THR A 113 -9.92 -6.73 -15.16
CA THR A 113 -9.70 -7.06 -13.75
C THR A 113 -10.52 -8.27 -13.27
N HIS A 114 -11.17 -9.03 -14.16
CA HIS A 114 -11.90 -10.26 -13.81
C HIS A 114 -11.53 -11.47 -14.68
N GLU A 115 -11.18 -11.27 -15.95
CA GLU A 115 -10.98 -12.32 -16.95
C GLU A 115 -9.71 -13.18 -16.77
N SER A 116 -9.00 -13.08 -15.65
CA SER A 116 -7.78 -13.87 -15.44
C SER A 116 -8.06 -15.14 -14.64
N GLU A 117 -8.42 -16.21 -15.37
CA GLU A 117 -8.53 -17.60 -14.87
C GLU A 117 -7.23 -18.17 -14.27
N ALA A 118 -6.14 -17.41 -14.17
CA ALA A 118 -4.91 -17.89 -13.54
C ALA A 118 -4.21 -16.79 -12.72
N ARG A 119 -4.10 -17.02 -11.40
CA ARG A 119 -3.07 -16.40 -10.55
C ARG A 119 -1.72 -16.66 -11.24
N LYS A 120 -1.05 -15.61 -11.72
CA LYS A 120 0.35 -15.72 -12.16
C LYS A 120 1.18 -14.83 -11.27
N ALA A 121 2.18 -15.42 -10.61
CA ALA A 121 3.23 -14.64 -9.99
C ALA A 121 3.85 -13.76 -11.10
N PRO A 122 3.81 -12.43 -10.97
CA PRO A 122 4.51 -11.52 -11.87
C PRO A 122 6.00 -11.89 -11.92
N THR A 123 6.60 -11.91 -13.10
CA THR A 123 8.06 -12.09 -13.19
C THR A 123 8.78 -10.80 -12.78
N VAL A 124 10.05 -10.88 -12.38
CA VAL A 124 10.81 -9.73 -11.86
C VAL A 124 10.93 -8.58 -12.89
N GLN A 125 11.03 -8.90 -14.19
CA GLN A 125 11.05 -7.90 -15.28
C GLN A 125 9.72 -7.17 -15.48
N GLN A 126 8.65 -7.72 -14.92
CA GLN A 126 7.28 -7.29 -15.14
C GLN A 126 6.76 -6.33 -14.06
N PHE A 127 7.53 -6.13 -13.00
CA PHE A 127 7.48 -4.92 -12.21
C PHE A 127 8.14 -3.79 -13.01
N SER A 128 7.39 -3.21 -13.95
CA SER A 128 7.66 -1.81 -14.25
C SER A 128 7.43 -1.06 -12.94
N PHE A 129 8.52 -0.75 -12.23
CA PHE A 129 8.51 0.01 -11.00
C PHE A 129 8.05 1.41 -11.35
N GLY A 130 6.91 1.84 -10.81
CA GLY A 130 6.52 3.22 -11.04
C GLY A 130 5.30 3.64 -10.24
N ALA A 131 5.46 4.76 -9.56
CA ALA A 131 4.38 5.72 -9.34
C ALA A 131 3.60 6.01 -10.65
N ASP A 132 4.16 5.71 -11.81
CA ASP A 132 3.50 5.79 -13.12
C ASP A 132 2.23 4.94 -13.21
N HIS A 133 2.21 3.70 -12.69
CA HIS A 133 0.97 2.91 -12.65
C HIS A 133 -0.05 3.58 -11.74
N LEU A 134 0.37 4.02 -10.55
CA LEU A 134 -0.48 4.78 -9.63
C LEU A 134 -1.09 6.02 -10.31
N VAL A 135 -0.29 6.81 -11.01
CA VAL A 135 -0.72 8.03 -11.73
C VAL A 135 -1.69 7.70 -12.85
N LEU A 136 -1.52 6.58 -13.54
CA LEU A 136 -2.41 6.16 -14.63
C LEU A 136 -3.75 5.61 -14.14
N LEU A 137 -3.76 4.92 -12.99
CA LEU A 137 -4.90 4.11 -12.55
C LEU A 137 -5.80 4.79 -11.55
N ASN A 138 -5.22 5.58 -10.65
CA ASN A 138 -6.00 6.30 -9.65
C ASN A 138 -7.15 7.11 -10.29
N PRO A 139 -6.93 7.88 -11.38
CA PRO A 139 -8.01 8.61 -12.04
C PRO A 139 -9.11 7.71 -12.60
N GLU A 140 -8.77 6.50 -13.06
CA GLU A 140 -9.74 5.57 -13.62
C GLU A 140 -10.64 4.98 -12.54
N PHE A 141 -10.06 4.56 -11.42
CA PHE A 141 -10.83 4.03 -10.29
C PHE A 141 -11.63 5.12 -9.56
N GLU A 142 -11.11 6.34 -9.50
CA GLU A 142 -11.87 7.51 -9.07
C GLU A 142 -13.06 7.77 -10.01
N GLY A 143 -12.83 7.68 -11.33
CA GLY A 143 -13.89 7.77 -12.34
C GLY A 143 -14.95 6.67 -12.22
N MET A 144 -14.56 5.43 -11.93
CA MET A 144 -15.51 4.34 -11.64
C MET A 144 -16.36 4.65 -10.39
N ASN A 145 -15.75 5.19 -9.34
CA ASN A 145 -16.46 5.58 -8.12
C ASN A 145 -17.45 6.75 -8.33
N MET A 146 -17.26 7.58 -9.37
CA MET A 146 -18.25 8.60 -9.73
C MET A 146 -19.58 8.00 -10.23
N LEU A 147 -19.57 6.78 -10.77
CA LEU A 147 -20.81 6.10 -11.20
C LEU A 147 -21.79 5.82 -10.05
N LEU A 148 -21.30 5.88 -8.81
CA LEU A 148 -22.10 5.64 -7.60
C LEU A 148 -23.01 6.83 -7.24
N ILE A 149 -22.63 8.05 -7.64
CA ILE A 149 -23.38 9.28 -7.35
C ILE A 149 -24.34 9.61 -8.51
N PRO A 150 -25.62 9.92 -8.25
CA PRO A 150 -26.51 10.41 -9.27
C PRO A 150 -26.14 11.83 -9.67
N THR A 151 -25.79 11.98 -10.94
CA THR A 151 -25.54 13.26 -11.58
C THR A 151 -26.42 13.38 -12.81
N SER A 152 -26.64 14.60 -13.29
CA SER A 152 -27.31 14.84 -14.58
C SER A 152 -26.54 14.22 -15.76
N ILE A 153 -25.24 14.01 -15.60
CA ILE A 153 -24.32 13.45 -16.60
C ILE A 153 -24.38 11.91 -16.61
N VAL A 154 -24.61 11.27 -15.45
CA VAL A 154 -24.64 9.81 -15.28
C VAL A 154 -25.99 9.38 -14.66
N PRO A 155 -27.06 9.26 -15.46
CA PRO A 155 -28.40 8.92 -14.99
C PRO A 155 -28.61 7.40 -14.81
N LEU A 156 -27.69 6.72 -14.12
CA LEU A 156 -27.84 5.29 -13.86
C LEU A 156 -28.99 5.00 -12.87
N PRO A 157 -29.80 3.95 -13.13
CA PRO A 157 -30.74 3.42 -12.15
C PRO A 157 -30.03 2.95 -10.88
N LEU A 158 -30.72 2.99 -9.74
CA LEU A 158 -30.16 2.61 -8.44
C LEU A 158 -29.57 1.18 -8.43
N GLU A 159 -30.22 0.24 -9.11
CA GLU A 159 -29.79 -1.16 -9.20
C GLU A 159 -28.44 -1.30 -9.91
N GLU A 160 -28.26 -0.57 -11.03
CA GLU A 160 -26.99 -0.56 -11.75
C GLU A 160 -25.88 0.10 -10.92
N ARG A 161 -26.19 1.09 -10.07
CA ARG A 161 -25.20 1.70 -9.17
C ARG A 161 -24.69 0.73 -8.12
N VAL A 162 -25.55 -0.14 -7.58
CA VAL A 162 -25.12 -1.16 -6.62
C VAL A 162 -24.23 -2.20 -7.29
N LYS A 163 -24.55 -2.59 -8.53
CA LYS A 163 -23.64 -3.44 -9.32
C LYS A 163 -22.29 -2.76 -9.52
N TRP A 164 -22.28 -1.47 -9.89
CA TRP A 164 -21.03 -0.72 -10.03
C TRP A 164 -20.26 -0.58 -8.71
N ALA A 165 -20.92 -0.50 -7.56
CA ALA A 165 -20.26 -0.50 -6.26
C ALA A 165 -19.48 -1.80 -6.01
N ALA A 166 -20.11 -2.96 -6.26
CA ALA A 166 -19.42 -4.24 -6.17
C ALA A 166 -18.26 -4.33 -7.17
N ARG A 167 -18.52 -3.99 -8.44
CA ARG A 167 -17.52 -4.02 -9.52
C ARG A 167 -16.32 -3.13 -9.27
N SER A 168 -16.52 -1.91 -8.75
CA SER A 168 -15.41 -1.00 -8.48
C SER A 168 -14.54 -1.48 -7.33
N LEU A 169 -15.14 -2.04 -6.28
CA LEU A 169 -14.40 -2.67 -5.18
C LEU A 169 -13.59 -3.86 -5.67
N GLU A 170 -14.19 -4.75 -6.47
CA GLU A 170 -13.49 -5.88 -7.07
C GLU A 170 -12.31 -5.42 -7.94
N CYS A 171 -12.46 -4.33 -8.70
CA CYS A 171 -11.37 -3.77 -9.50
C CYS A 171 -10.22 -3.24 -8.65
N ILE A 172 -10.54 -2.50 -7.58
CA ILE A 172 -9.55 -1.98 -6.63
C ILE A 172 -8.76 -3.15 -6.04
N GLU A 173 -9.44 -4.20 -5.59
CA GLU A 173 -8.84 -5.39 -4.99
C GLU A 173 -8.03 -6.23 -5.98
N GLY A 174 -8.60 -6.53 -7.15
CA GLY A 174 -7.95 -7.34 -8.18
C GLY A 174 -6.70 -6.67 -8.74
N TYR A 175 -6.67 -5.33 -8.77
CA TYR A 175 -5.51 -4.59 -9.25
C TYR A 175 -4.50 -4.27 -8.17
N LEU A 176 -4.90 -3.66 -7.05
CA LEU A 176 -3.98 -3.16 -6.02
C LEU A 176 -3.69 -4.18 -4.92
N GLY A 177 -4.52 -5.21 -4.78
CA GLY A 177 -4.24 -6.35 -3.92
C GLY A 177 -2.90 -7.00 -4.29
N GLY A 178 -2.21 -7.55 -3.29
CA GLY A 178 -0.95 -8.28 -3.49
C GLY A 178 0.28 -7.43 -3.81
N GLY A 179 0.13 -6.10 -3.89
CA GLY A 179 1.16 -5.16 -4.34
C GLY A 179 2.25 -4.78 -3.32
N LEU A 180 3.05 -3.78 -3.69
CA LEU A 180 4.02 -3.11 -2.80
C LEU A 180 3.30 -2.12 -1.87
N LEU A 181 4.02 -1.52 -0.92
CA LEU A 181 3.45 -0.54 0.02
C LEU A 181 2.73 0.62 -0.67
N ILE A 182 3.24 1.11 -1.80
CA ILE A 182 2.60 2.19 -2.56
C ILE A 182 1.24 1.76 -3.14
N ASP A 183 1.11 0.51 -3.56
CA ASP A 183 -0.15 -0.05 -4.06
C ASP A 183 -1.16 -0.12 -2.90
N GLU A 184 -0.71 -0.53 -1.71
CA GLU A 184 -1.55 -0.63 -0.52
C GLU A 184 -2.06 0.75 -0.05
N ILE A 185 -1.21 1.77 -0.07
CA ILE A 185 -1.63 3.15 0.27
C ILE A 185 -2.72 3.64 -0.68
N THR A 186 -2.55 3.33 -1.96
CA THR A 186 -3.52 3.68 -3.00
C THR A 186 -4.83 2.92 -2.79
N ARG A 187 -4.73 1.62 -2.46
CA ARG A 187 -5.87 0.78 -2.12
C ARG A 187 -6.63 1.36 -0.94
N ILE A 188 -5.93 1.76 0.13
CA ILE A 188 -6.54 2.38 1.31
C ILE A 188 -7.31 3.65 0.92
N ALA A 189 -6.69 4.54 0.14
CA ALA A 189 -7.34 5.78 -0.29
C ALA A 189 -8.59 5.51 -1.15
N LEU A 190 -8.51 4.58 -2.11
CA LEU A 190 -9.61 4.25 -3.01
C LEU A 190 -10.76 3.53 -2.31
N ILE A 191 -10.48 2.61 -1.38
CA ILE A 191 -11.53 1.94 -0.59
C ILE A 191 -12.18 2.93 0.37
N SER A 192 -11.40 3.80 1.02
CA SER A 192 -11.96 4.86 1.87
C SER A 192 -12.93 5.75 1.09
N HIS A 193 -12.53 6.17 -0.10
CA HIS A 193 -13.40 6.96 -0.97
C HIS A 193 -14.61 6.16 -1.45
N TRP A 194 -14.42 4.89 -1.79
CA TRP A 194 -15.51 4.00 -2.17
C TRP A 194 -16.56 3.85 -1.06
N ILE A 195 -16.14 3.70 0.20
CA ILE A 195 -17.05 3.66 1.37
C ILE A 195 -17.83 4.98 1.42
N GLU A 196 -17.14 6.12 1.35
CA GLU A 196 -17.74 7.45 1.36
C GLU A 196 -18.85 7.59 0.29
N LYS A 197 -18.58 7.12 -0.94
CA LYS A 197 -19.56 7.13 -2.03
C LYS A 197 -20.70 6.15 -1.81
N CYS A 198 -20.43 4.96 -1.27
CA CYS A 198 -21.47 3.96 -1.00
C CYS A 198 -22.42 4.36 0.14
N ARG A 199 -22.05 5.30 1.02
CA ARG A 199 -22.99 5.91 1.98
C ARG A 199 -24.22 6.49 1.29
N PHE A 200 -24.04 7.08 0.10
CA PHE A 200 -25.15 7.59 -0.70
C PHE A 200 -26.17 6.50 -1.02
N LEU A 201 -25.70 5.30 -1.38
CA LEU A 201 -26.56 4.16 -1.73
C LEU A 201 -27.42 3.77 -0.52
N LEU A 202 -26.85 3.74 0.68
CA LEU A 202 -27.58 3.40 1.92
C LEU A 202 -28.66 4.42 2.30
N SER A 203 -28.59 5.66 1.81
CA SER A 203 -29.65 6.66 2.01
C SER A 203 -30.90 6.42 1.14
N HIS A 204 -30.86 5.45 0.22
CA HIS A 204 -31.96 5.09 -0.67
C HIS A 204 -32.57 3.74 -0.29
N ARG A 205 -33.83 3.51 -0.69
CA ARG A 205 -34.49 2.21 -0.53
C ARG A 205 -33.96 1.22 -1.58
N ILE A 206 -32.86 0.54 -1.25
CA ILE A 206 -32.27 -0.54 -2.04
C ILE A 206 -32.92 -1.86 -1.63
N SER A 207 -33.08 -2.81 -2.55
CA SER A 207 -33.60 -4.14 -2.23
C SER A 207 -32.60 -4.93 -1.35
N PRO A 208 -33.07 -5.81 -0.46
CA PRO A 208 -32.18 -6.67 0.34
C PRO A 208 -31.22 -7.52 -0.50
N ALA A 209 -31.65 -7.96 -1.69
CA ALA A 209 -30.81 -8.74 -2.60
C ALA A 209 -29.58 -7.95 -3.09
N HIS A 210 -29.76 -6.69 -3.47
CA HIS A 210 -28.65 -5.83 -3.91
C HIS A 210 -27.73 -5.44 -2.74
N LEU A 211 -28.27 -5.24 -1.53
CA LEU A 211 -27.44 -5.01 -0.33
C LEU A 211 -26.61 -6.25 0.04
N ARG A 212 -27.15 -7.45 -0.15
CA ARG A 212 -26.38 -8.71 0.02
C ARG A 212 -25.24 -8.81 -0.99
N GLN A 213 -25.47 -8.47 -2.26
CA GLN A 213 -24.39 -8.43 -3.25
C GLN A 213 -23.24 -7.49 -2.83
N LEU A 214 -23.56 -6.36 -2.18
CA LEU A 214 -22.56 -5.44 -1.65
C LEU A 214 -21.80 -6.03 -0.46
N LEU A 215 -22.48 -6.79 0.42
CA LEU A 215 -21.84 -7.54 1.50
C LEU A 215 -20.92 -8.64 0.96
N ASP A 216 -21.37 -9.40 -0.03
CA ASP A 216 -20.57 -10.45 -0.67
C ASP A 216 -19.29 -9.87 -1.27
N ALA A 217 -19.37 -8.69 -1.88
CA ALA A 217 -18.19 -7.98 -2.39
C ALA A 217 -17.26 -7.52 -1.26
N LEU A 218 -17.79 -7.04 -0.14
CA LEU A 218 -17.00 -6.68 1.04
C LEU A 218 -16.31 -7.90 1.69
N ASP A 219 -16.93 -9.07 1.66
CA ASP A 219 -16.34 -10.32 2.16
C ASP A 219 -15.13 -10.77 1.35
N GLY A 220 -15.06 -10.36 0.08
CA GLY A 220 -13.90 -10.60 -0.78
C GLY A 220 -12.69 -9.69 -0.51
N VAL A 221 -12.84 -8.67 0.35
CA VAL A 221 -11.78 -7.69 0.65
C VAL A 221 -10.81 -8.26 1.67
N GLU A 222 -9.51 -8.24 1.34
CA GLU A 222 -8.46 -8.63 2.28
C GLU A 222 -8.43 -7.63 3.46
N PRO A 223 -8.39 -8.08 4.74
CA PRO A 223 -8.30 -7.18 5.89
C PRO A 223 -7.14 -6.17 5.73
N PRO A 224 -7.38 -4.85 5.83
CA PRO A 224 -6.37 -3.83 5.55
C PRO A 224 -5.05 -4.00 6.31
N VAL A 225 -5.10 -4.39 7.59
CA VAL A 225 -3.87 -4.60 8.37
C VAL A 225 -3.06 -5.78 7.84
N GLU A 226 -3.72 -6.87 7.41
CA GLU A 226 -3.02 -8.01 6.81
C GLU A 226 -2.46 -7.68 5.43
N ALA A 227 -3.24 -6.95 4.62
CA ALA A 227 -2.81 -6.44 3.32
C ALA A 227 -1.57 -5.54 3.45
N PHE A 228 -1.52 -4.67 4.47
CA PHE A 228 -0.34 -3.88 4.83
C PHE A 228 0.86 -4.74 5.18
N ARG A 229 0.74 -5.73 6.08
CA ARG A 229 1.85 -6.64 6.43
C ARG A 229 2.44 -7.31 5.19
N ARG A 230 1.56 -7.80 4.31
CA ARG A 230 1.93 -8.41 3.03
C ARG A 230 2.68 -7.42 2.13
N ALA A 231 2.15 -6.22 1.95
CA ALA A 231 2.76 -5.17 1.12
C ALA A 231 4.12 -4.70 1.65
N MET A 232 4.28 -4.65 2.97
CA MET A 232 5.55 -4.35 3.63
C MET A 232 6.59 -5.46 3.39
N ARG A 233 6.23 -6.74 3.57
CA ARG A 233 7.13 -7.88 3.26
C ARG A 233 7.60 -7.85 1.80
N MET A 234 6.69 -7.53 0.88
CA MET A 234 6.99 -7.34 -0.54
C MET A 234 7.97 -6.20 -0.79
N THR A 235 7.74 -5.05 -0.15
CA THR A 235 8.60 -3.85 -0.26
C THR A 235 10.00 -4.12 0.29
N TYR A 236 10.11 -4.90 1.36
CA TYR A 236 11.38 -5.28 1.97
C TYR A 236 12.13 -6.34 1.16
N ALA A 237 11.44 -7.33 0.59
CA ALA A 237 12.04 -8.27 -0.36
C ALA A 237 12.59 -7.53 -1.60
N HIS A 238 11.84 -6.55 -2.11
CA HIS A 238 12.28 -5.72 -3.23
C HIS A 238 13.51 -4.87 -2.86
N SER A 239 13.47 -4.23 -1.69
CA SER A 239 14.61 -3.45 -1.16
C SER A 239 15.86 -4.31 -1.04
N MET A 240 15.72 -5.57 -0.61
CA MET A 240 16.82 -6.54 -0.54
C MET A 240 17.42 -6.87 -1.89
N GLU A 241 16.61 -7.09 -2.92
CA GLU A 241 17.12 -7.31 -4.29
C GLU A 241 17.91 -6.11 -4.79
N LEU A 242 17.42 -4.89 -4.55
CA LEU A 242 18.11 -3.67 -4.95
C LEU A 242 19.43 -3.48 -4.17
N LEU A 243 19.48 -3.81 -2.88
CA LEU A 243 20.71 -3.76 -2.08
C LEU A 243 21.74 -4.79 -2.57
N GLN A 244 21.30 -5.98 -2.96
CA GLN A 244 22.18 -7.01 -3.54
C GLN A 244 22.68 -6.60 -4.93
N ALA A 245 21.83 -6.02 -5.77
CA ALA A 245 22.23 -5.47 -7.06
C ALA A 245 23.23 -4.33 -6.89
N PHE A 246 22.99 -3.43 -5.94
CA PHE A 246 23.94 -2.38 -5.57
C PHE A 246 25.28 -3.00 -5.24
N ARG A 247 25.34 -3.94 -4.27
CA ARG A 247 26.57 -4.63 -3.81
C ARG A 247 27.44 -5.13 -4.97
N ASN A 248 26.83 -5.65 -6.03
CA ASN A 248 27.51 -6.21 -7.20
C ASN A 248 28.12 -5.18 -8.17
N GLY A 249 27.99 -3.88 -7.91
CA GLY A 249 28.82 -2.83 -8.55
C GLY A 249 28.15 -2.07 -9.69
N SER A 250 26.82 -2.08 -9.80
CA SER A 250 26.08 -1.43 -10.88
C SER A 250 26.01 0.11 -10.82
N GLN A 251 26.53 0.76 -9.76
CA GLN A 251 26.69 2.21 -9.72
C GLN A 251 28.08 2.60 -9.19
N GLY A 252 28.90 3.17 -10.07
CA GLY A 252 30.22 3.70 -9.73
C GLY A 252 30.11 5.01 -8.94
N GLY A 253 30.92 5.17 -7.88
CA GLY A 253 31.11 6.47 -7.23
C GLY A 253 31.27 6.46 -5.71
N SER A 254 30.94 5.39 -4.98
CA SER A 254 31.07 5.35 -3.52
C SER A 254 32.37 4.69 -3.05
N THR A 255 33.04 5.32 -2.08
CA THR A 255 34.22 4.74 -1.43
C THR A 255 33.81 3.57 -0.53
N PRO A 256 34.46 2.39 -0.60
CA PRO A 256 34.07 1.19 0.15
C PRO A 256 33.96 1.38 1.67
N ILE A 257 34.75 2.33 2.22
CA ILE A 257 34.84 2.67 3.64
C ILE A 257 33.50 3.21 4.19
N TYR A 258 32.71 3.93 3.40
CA TYR A 258 31.39 4.41 3.83
C TYR A 258 30.27 3.45 3.44
N ARG A 259 30.51 2.61 2.44
CA ARG A 259 29.51 1.74 1.85
C ARG A 259 29.13 0.57 2.75
N GLU A 260 30.11 -0.17 3.27
CA GLU A 260 29.85 -1.38 4.07
C GLU A 260 29.20 -1.08 5.43
N PRO A 261 29.62 -0.04 6.19
CA PRO A 261 28.93 0.35 7.42
C PRO A 261 27.52 0.89 7.18
N ALA A 262 27.31 1.68 6.11
CA ALA A 262 25.98 2.19 5.79
C ALA A 262 25.02 1.06 5.36
N LEU A 263 25.53 0.09 4.58
CA LEU A 263 24.76 -1.12 4.26
C LEU A 263 24.39 -1.91 5.53
N ASN A 264 25.33 -2.04 6.47
CA ASN A 264 25.07 -2.72 7.74
C ASN A 264 23.95 -2.08 8.54
N TYR A 265 23.96 -0.74 8.63
CA TYR A 265 22.89 0.03 9.27
C TYR A 265 21.55 -0.22 8.59
N VAL A 266 21.47 -0.10 7.26
CA VAL A 266 20.22 -0.31 6.50
C VAL A 266 19.69 -1.73 6.69
N LEU A 267 20.54 -2.75 6.60
CA LEU A 267 20.13 -4.14 6.80
C LEU A 267 19.65 -4.39 8.23
N SER A 268 20.32 -3.81 9.23
CA SER A 268 19.90 -3.94 10.63
C SER A 268 18.54 -3.29 10.86
N HIS A 269 18.33 -2.08 10.33
CA HIS A 269 17.03 -1.39 10.38
C HIS A 269 15.94 -2.23 9.71
N LEU A 270 16.21 -2.72 8.50
CA LEU A 270 15.29 -3.54 7.74
C LEU A 270 14.88 -4.81 8.49
N LYS A 271 15.86 -5.48 9.12
CA LYS A 271 15.62 -6.67 9.94
C LYS A 271 14.67 -6.37 11.09
N THR A 272 14.93 -5.31 11.86
CA THR A 272 14.05 -4.87 12.96
C THR A 272 12.63 -4.62 12.44
N ARG A 273 12.49 -3.87 11.34
CA ARG A 273 11.18 -3.57 10.75
C ARG A 273 10.42 -4.80 10.24
N ILE A 274 11.11 -5.85 9.79
CA ILE A 274 10.46 -7.11 9.36
C ILE A 274 9.94 -7.89 10.56
N ILE A 275 10.69 -7.89 11.67
CA ILE A 275 10.31 -8.59 12.90
C ILE A 275 9.09 -7.90 13.54
N ASP A 276 9.11 -6.57 13.58
CA ASP A 276 8.09 -5.74 14.24
C ASP A 276 7.16 -5.06 13.22
N ILE A 277 6.79 -5.77 12.16
CA ILE A 277 6.09 -5.20 10.99
C ILE A 277 4.71 -4.61 11.34
N ASP A 278 4.11 -5.06 12.43
CA ASP A 278 2.79 -4.67 12.92
C ASP A 278 2.84 -3.73 14.14
N GLN A 279 4.04 -3.28 14.53
CA GLN A 279 4.21 -2.33 15.60
C GLN A 279 4.66 -0.97 15.08
N PRO A 280 4.16 0.13 15.67
CA PRO A 280 4.77 1.43 15.44
C PRO A 280 6.21 1.39 15.94
N VAL A 281 7.12 1.95 15.15
CA VAL A 281 8.55 1.98 15.49
C VAL A 281 8.98 3.43 15.71
N GLU A 282 9.82 3.66 16.72
CA GLU A 282 10.42 4.97 16.93
C GLU A 282 11.33 5.33 15.75
N PRO A 283 11.22 6.55 15.19
CA PRO A 283 12.11 7.01 14.14
C PRO A 283 13.57 6.92 14.59
N MET A 284 14.41 6.23 13.82
CA MET A 284 15.84 6.18 14.12
C MET A 284 16.60 7.27 13.37
N ASP A 285 17.36 8.07 14.12
CA ASP A 285 18.29 9.04 13.53
C ASP A 285 19.40 8.30 12.75
N PRO A 286 19.48 8.46 11.41
CA PRO A 286 20.48 7.76 10.64
C PRO A 286 21.88 8.34 10.95
N PRO A 287 22.89 7.47 11.13
CA PRO A 287 24.25 7.95 11.38
C PRO A 287 24.78 8.73 10.18
N TRP A 288 25.67 9.71 10.42
CA TRP A 288 26.17 10.64 9.41
C TRP A 288 26.77 9.97 8.15
N TYR A 289 27.31 8.76 8.27
CA TYR A 289 27.86 8.01 7.13
C TYR A 289 26.78 7.36 6.25
N ALA A 290 25.59 7.10 6.80
CA ALA A 290 24.44 6.55 6.08
C ALA A 290 23.68 7.62 5.28
N THR A 291 23.80 8.89 5.67
CA THR A 291 23.19 10.04 4.97
C THR A 291 24.11 10.70 3.93
N SER A 292 25.38 10.27 3.89
CA SER A 292 26.41 10.81 2.99
C SER A 292 26.07 10.56 1.50
N PRO A 293 26.53 11.40 0.56
CA PRO A 293 26.27 11.25 -0.89
C PRO A 293 26.74 9.91 -1.51
N GLY A 294 27.56 9.13 -0.79
CA GLY A 294 28.00 7.79 -1.19
C GLY A 294 27.30 6.64 -0.46
N GLY A 295 26.35 6.94 0.43
CA GLY A 295 25.53 5.95 1.14
C GLY A 295 24.40 5.40 0.26
N PRO A 296 23.81 4.25 0.63
CA PRO A 296 22.63 3.71 -0.04
C PRO A 296 21.47 4.72 0.04
N ILE A 297 21.02 5.18 -1.13
CA ILE A 297 19.92 6.17 -1.34
C ILE A 297 18.59 5.73 -0.70
N PHE A 298 18.47 4.44 -0.35
CA PHE A 298 17.29 3.77 0.19
C PHE A 298 16.69 4.39 1.46
N LEU A 299 17.47 5.12 2.26
CA LEU A 299 16.98 5.78 3.48
C LEU A 299 16.21 7.09 3.24
N ARG A 300 16.20 7.63 2.02
CA ARG A 300 15.59 8.95 1.74
C ARG A 300 14.11 8.90 1.35
N GLY A 301 13.53 7.71 1.14
CA GLY A 301 12.21 7.57 0.51
C GLY A 301 11.07 7.06 1.39
N GLN A 302 11.34 6.40 2.52
CA GLN A 302 10.32 5.88 3.43
C GLN A 302 10.75 6.19 4.86
N SER A 303 10.24 7.29 5.42
CA SER A 303 10.44 7.56 6.85
C SER A 303 9.67 6.54 7.69
N ASP A 304 10.17 6.23 8.88
CA ASP A 304 9.44 5.39 9.83
C ASP A 304 8.06 5.99 10.14
N ASP A 305 7.95 7.32 10.13
CA ASP A 305 6.68 8.06 10.24
C ASP A 305 5.68 7.69 9.14
N PHE A 306 6.11 7.64 7.88
CA PHE A 306 5.23 7.26 6.75
C PHE A 306 4.69 5.83 6.88
N ILE A 307 5.52 4.91 7.37
CA ILE A 307 5.10 3.52 7.60
C ILE A 307 4.12 3.46 8.78
N ASN A 308 4.41 4.19 9.86
CA ASN A 308 3.55 4.26 11.04
C ASN A 308 2.18 4.89 10.71
N ASP A 309 2.17 5.94 9.90
CA ASP A 309 0.95 6.59 9.40
C ASP A 309 0.15 5.63 8.52
N THR A 310 0.82 4.91 7.61
CA THR A 310 0.14 3.93 6.74
C THR A 310 -0.47 2.78 7.54
N LEU A 311 0.23 2.26 8.56
CA LEU A 311 -0.31 1.25 9.47
C LEU A 311 -1.52 1.79 10.24
N ALA A 312 -1.46 3.03 10.71
CA ALA A 312 -2.58 3.67 11.39
C ALA A 312 -3.81 3.80 10.47
N LEU A 313 -3.62 4.24 9.23
CA LEU A 313 -4.68 4.33 8.22
C LEU A 313 -5.25 2.94 7.88
N SER A 314 -4.43 1.90 7.89
CA SER A 314 -4.88 0.51 7.67
C SER A 314 -5.82 0.06 8.78
N HIS A 315 -5.47 0.30 10.05
CA HIS A 315 -6.36 0.03 11.18
C HIS A 315 -7.66 0.81 11.10
N GLU A 316 -7.58 2.10 10.73
CA GLU A 316 -8.75 2.96 10.61
C GLU A 316 -9.69 2.49 9.49
N LEU A 317 -9.13 2.08 8.35
CA LEU A 317 -9.90 1.54 7.24
C LEU A 317 -10.57 0.22 7.60
N GLU A 318 -9.88 -0.68 8.32
CA GLU A 318 -10.46 -1.95 8.78
C GLU A 318 -11.70 -1.71 9.64
N ASP A 319 -11.60 -0.76 10.58
CA ASP A 319 -12.72 -0.32 11.41
C ASP A 319 -13.83 0.35 10.60
N GLY A 320 -13.48 1.12 9.57
CA GLY A 320 -14.42 1.78 8.66
C GLY A 320 -15.20 0.77 7.80
N ILE A 321 -14.52 -0.25 7.26
CA ILE A 321 -15.13 -1.36 6.52
C ILE A 321 -16.12 -2.11 7.41
N GLU A 322 -15.73 -2.43 8.64
CA GLU A 322 -16.60 -3.12 9.59
C GLU A 322 -17.83 -2.27 9.95
N PHE A 323 -17.65 -0.98 10.19
CA PHE A 323 -18.78 -0.09 10.46
C PHE A 323 -19.73 0.02 9.25
N PHE A 324 -19.19 0.09 8.03
CA PHE A 324 -19.98 0.10 6.81
C PHE A 324 -20.77 -1.21 6.62
N ARG A 325 -20.11 -2.36 6.82
CA ARG A 325 -20.73 -3.70 6.80
C ARG A 325 -21.92 -3.77 7.74
N GLN A 326 -21.72 -3.40 9.00
CA GLN A 326 -22.78 -3.41 10.01
C GLN A 326 -23.95 -2.47 9.64
N ALA A 327 -23.66 -1.33 8.98
CA ALA A 327 -24.70 -0.43 8.48
C ALA A 327 -25.53 -1.06 7.34
N VAL A 328 -24.88 -1.80 6.43
CA VAL A 328 -25.56 -2.55 5.36
C VAL A 328 -26.41 -3.68 5.94
N GLU A 329 -25.88 -4.47 6.87
CA GLU A 329 -26.58 -5.55 7.56
C GLU A 329 -27.82 -5.04 8.30
N TYR A 330 -27.68 -3.93 9.03
CA TYR A 330 -28.80 -3.30 9.72
C TYR A 330 -29.88 -2.85 8.73
N GLN A 331 -29.50 -2.31 7.58
CA GLN A 331 -30.47 -1.90 6.57
C GLN A 331 -31.20 -3.10 5.95
N ILE A 332 -30.52 -4.22 5.72
CA ILE A 332 -31.18 -5.47 5.31
C ILE A 332 -32.18 -5.91 6.37
N ALA A 333 -31.75 -5.98 7.64
CA ALA A 333 -32.61 -6.38 8.74
C ALA A 333 -33.85 -5.48 8.87
N ARG A 334 -33.70 -4.16 8.68
CA ARG A 334 -34.82 -3.21 8.66
C ARG A 334 -35.79 -3.45 7.51
N LEU A 335 -35.29 -3.75 6.32
CA LEU A 335 -36.14 -3.99 5.15
C LEU A 335 -36.90 -5.31 5.26
N GLU A 336 -36.36 -6.30 5.97
CA GLU A 336 -36.96 -7.63 6.12
C GLU A 336 -37.83 -7.77 7.37
N ALA A 337 -37.39 -7.23 8.51
CA ALA A 337 -38.05 -7.35 9.80
C ALA A 337 -38.78 -6.06 10.27
N GLY A 338 -38.66 -4.96 9.53
CA GLY A 338 -39.28 -3.67 9.87
C GLY A 338 -38.72 -3.08 11.16
N ASP A 339 -39.61 -2.60 12.04
CA ASP A 339 -39.25 -1.94 13.31
C ASP A 339 -38.65 -2.89 14.37
N GLN A 340 -38.58 -4.20 14.10
CA GLN A 340 -37.99 -5.19 15.00
C GLN A 340 -36.49 -5.42 14.76
N ALA A 341 -35.88 -4.70 13.81
CA ALA A 341 -34.47 -4.83 13.51
C ALA A 341 -33.60 -4.48 14.73
N ILE A 342 -32.72 -5.41 15.11
CA ILE A 342 -31.76 -5.22 16.20
C ILE A 342 -30.47 -4.64 15.62
N ALA A 343 -29.94 -3.61 16.28
CA ALA A 343 -28.67 -3.01 15.90
C ALA A 343 -27.50 -3.99 16.13
N PRO A 344 -26.52 -4.08 15.20
CA PRO A 344 -25.28 -4.81 15.44
C PRO A 344 -24.53 -4.28 16.67
N GLN A 345 -23.72 -5.15 17.30
CA GLN A 345 -22.90 -4.75 18.45
C GLN A 345 -21.90 -3.66 18.06
N GLY A 346 -21.77 -2.63 18.89
CA GLY A 346 -20.84 -1.52 18.63
C GLY A 346 -21.43 -0.35 17.84
N ILE A 347 -22.71 -0.40 17.48
CA ILE A 347 -23.44 0.71 16.85
C ILE A 347 -24.51 1.25 17.79
N THR A 348 -24.63 2.57 17.85
CA THR A 348 -25.77 3.25 18.46
C THR A 348 -26.77 3.69 17.39
N VAL A 349 -28.02 3.28 17.53
CA VAL A 349 -29.15 3.76 16.71
C VAL A 349 -29.78 4.97 17.39
N LYS A 350 -29.91 6.09 16.66
CA LYS A 350 -30.67 7.26 17.12
C LYS A 350 -31.76 7.59 16.11
N SER A 351 -32.99 7.73 16.58
CA SER A 351 -34.09 8.25 15.76
C SER A 351 -34.13 9.78 15.86
N ALA A 352 -34.08 10.47 14.74
CA ALA A 352 -34.33 11.90 14.69
C ALA A 352 -35.84 12.21 14.80
N PRO A 353 -36.22 13.42 15.23
CA PRO A 353 -37.62 13.87 15.23
C PRO A 353 -38.29 13.80 13.85
N SER A 354 -37.52 13.86 12.77
CA SER A 354 -37.97 13.69 11.38
C SER A 354 -38.35 12.24 11.03
N GLY A 355 -38.10 11.27 11.91
CA GLY A 355 -38.25 9.84 11.65
C GLY A 355 -37.08 9.21 10.89
N GLN A 356 -36.02 9.97 10.58
CA GLN A 356 -34.77 9.42 10.06
C GLN A 356 -34.04 8.62 11.15
N ILE A 357 -33.40 7.53 10.73
CA ILE A 357 -32.55 6.72 11.62
C ILE A 357 -31.09 7.04 11.35
N HIS A 358 -30.36 7.33 12.42
CA HIS A 358 -28.92 7.55 12.43
C HIS A 358 -28.21 6.35 13.04
N LEU A 359 -27.26 5.76 12.33
CA LEU A 359 -26.30 4.83 12.92
C LEU A 359 -25.01 5.56 13.21
N ILE A 360 -24.53 5.44 14.45
CA ILE A 360 -23.30 6.06 14.92
C ILE A 360 -22.39 4.95 15.44
N SER A 361 -21.15 4.91 14.94
CA SER A 361 -20.13 4.01 15.47
C SER A 361 -19.82 4.38 16.92
N ASN A 362 -19.74 3.38 17.80
CA ASN A 362 -19.28 3.60 19.18
C ASN A 362 -17.75 3.71 19.27
N ARG A 363 -17.03 3.40 18.18
CA ARG A 363 -15.58 3.59 18.11
C ARG A 363 -15.26 5.05 17.82
N LYS A 364 -14.29 5.61 18.56
CA LYS A 364 -13.80 6.96 18.31
C LYS A 364 -12.56 6.88 17.42
N PRO A 365 -12.45 7.75 16.39
CA PRO A 365 -11.20 7.89 15.66
C PRO A 365 -10.07 8.33 16.62
N VAL A 366 -8.85 7.86 16.35
CA VAL A 366 -7.67 8.22 17.15
C VAL A 366 -7.25 9.63 16.75
N MET A 367 -7.54 10.62 17.60
CA MET A 367 -7.43 12.06 17.28
C MET A 367 -6.01 12.58 17.03
N ASP A 368 -4.97 11.81 17.39
CA ASP A 368 -3.57 12.24 17.32
C ASP A 368 -2.84 11.79 16.02
N ARG A 369 -3.57 11.30 15.02
CA ARG A 369 -3.03 10.76 13.77
C ARG A 369 -3.82 11.23 12.54
N PRO A 370 -3.25 11.17 11.32
CA PRO A 370 -4.02 11.39 10.10
C PRO A 370 -5.23 10.45 10.08
N THR A 371 -6.43 11.03 9.89
CA THR A 371 -7.69 10.28 9.83
C THR A 371 -8.25 10.25 8.43
N LEU A 372 -8.84 9.12 8.04
CA LEU A 372 -9.57 8.96 6.78
C LEU A 372 -10.94 9.68 6.86
N PRO A 373 -11.17 10.71 6.04
CA PRO A 373 -12.42 11.46 6.09
C PRO A 373 -13.62 10.59 5.71
N GLY A 374 -14.76 10.82 6.39
CA GLY A 374 -16.04 10.22 6.03
C GLY A 374 -16.26 8.76 6.48
N LEU A 375 -15.27 8.04 7.01
CA LEU A 375 -15.44 6.64 7.42
C LEU A 375 -16.42 6.45 8.58
N PHE A 376 -16.30 7.28 9.63
CA PHE A 376 -17.11 7.16 10.86
C PHE A 376 -18.26 8.16 10.95
N GLU A 377 -18.53 8.90 9.87
CA GLU A 377 -19.69 9.79 9.84
C GLU A 377 -21.00 8.97 10.01
N PRO A 378 -22.06 9.54 10.61
CA PRO A 378 -23.30 8.80 10.83
C PRO A 378 -24.00 8.36 9.54
N TYR A 379 -24.51 7.13 9.47
CA TYR A 379 -25.35 6.69 8.35
C TYR A 379 -26.79 7.15 8.55
N HIS A 380 -27.41 7.63 7.48
CA HIS A 380 -28.78 8.17 7.50
C HIS A 380 -29.69 7.30 6.66
N PHE A 381 -30.72 6.73 7.29
CA PHE A 381 -31.70 5.92 6.59
C PHE A 381 -33.05 6.62 6.47
N PRO A 382 -33.71 6.53 5.29
CA PRO A 382 -35.06 7.01 5.14
C PRO A 382 -36.02 6.17 6.00
N LYS A 383 -37.16 6.80 6.34
CA LYS A 383 -38.24 6.12 7.04
C LYS A 383 -38.84 5.00 6.20
#